data_AF-A0A5B8NSC9-F1
#
_entry.id   AF-A0A5B8NSC9-F1
#
_cell.length_a   1.000
_cell.length_b   1.000
_cell.length_c   1.000
_cell.angle_alpha   90.00
_cell.angle_beta   90.00
_cell.angle_gamma   90.00
#
_symmetry.space_group_name_H-M   'P 1'
#
loop_
_entity.id
_entity.type
_entity.pdbx_description
1 polymer ?
#
loop_
_entity_poly.entity_id
_entity_poly.type
_entity_poly.pdbx_seq_one_letter_code
_entity_poly.pdbx_strand_id
1 'polypeptide(L)'
;MDQPIVRDAALALLRIVLGSIFVAHGFDRLFITGITETTGQFSALGVPQPKLSAYIVSSAELLGGALLVVGLLTTFIAGALALLMMAAIYFVHLESGLFASDGGMEYPLVLIVSLLMIVVFGAGRASLDGVFSRAQL
;
A
#
# COMPACT_ATOMS: atom_id res chain seq x y z
N MET A 1 -21.05 10.18 11.74
CA MET A 1 -21.16 8.71 11.87
C MET A 1 -21.51 8.44 13.30
N ASP A 2 -22.78 8.19 13.58
CA ASP A 2 -23.33 8.26 14.95
C ASP A 2 -23.01 7.01 15.78
N GLN A 3 -22.24 6.07 15.21
CA GLN A 3 -21.77 4.86 15.86
C GLN A 3 -20.24 4.73 15.76
N PRO A 4 -19.48 5.11 16.81
CA PRO A 4 -18.01 5.10 16.77
C PRO A 4 -17.44 3.69 16.53
N ILE A 5 -18.10 2.65 17.04
CA ILE A 5 -17.69 1.25 16.88
C ILE A 5 -17.70 0.84 15.40
N VAL A 6 -18.75 1.19 14.66
CA VAL A 6 -18.87 0.84 13.23
C VAL A 6 -17.78 1.51 12.41
N ARG A 7 -17.48 2.78 12.69
CA ARG A 7 -16.37 3.50 12.04
C ARG A 7 -15.04 2.80 12.30
N ASP A 8 -14.75 2.47 13.55
CA ASP A 8 -13.46 1.89 13.91
C ASP A 8 -13.28 0.47 13.36
N ALA A 9 -14.36 -0.32 13.31
CA ALA A 9 -14.37 -1.63 12.67
C ALA A 9 -14.15 -1.52 11.15
N ALA A 10 -14.80 -0.57 10.48
CA ALA A 10 -14.62 -0.32 9.05
C ALA A 10 -13.17 0.08 8.72
N LEU A 11 -12.58 0.98 9.52
CA LEU A 11 -11.18 1.39 9.36
C LEU A 11 -10.20 0.23 9.62
N ALA A 12 -10.47 -0.61 10.62
CA ALA A 12 -9.65 -1.79 10.88
C ALA A 12 -9.71 -2.78 9.70
N LEU A 13 -10.90 -3.07 9.19
CA LEU A 13 -11.08 -3.94 8.04
C LEU A 13 -10.38 -3.39 6.79
N LEU A 14 -10.54 -2.08 6.53
CA LEU A 14 -9.87 -1.42 5.41
C LEU A 14 -8.34 -1.55 5.52
N ARG A 15 -7.77 -1.29 6.70
CA ARG A 15 -6.32 -1.42 6.94
C ARG A 15 -5.82 -2.85 6.77
N ILE A 16 -6.54 -3.83 7.31
CA ILE A 16 -6.14 -5.23 7.22
C ILE A 16 -6.14 -5.67 5.76
N VAL A 17 -7.21 -5.40 5.01
CA VAL A 17 -7.32 -5.81 3.61
C VAL A 17 -6.26 -5.13 2.74
N LEU A 18 -6.13 -3.80 2.82
CA LEU A 18 -5.12 -3.08 2.05
C LEU A 18 -3.70 -3.50 2.44
N GLY A 19 -3.42 -3.59 3.74
CA GLY A 19 -2.11 -3.99 4.22
C GLY A 19 -1.74 -5.41 3.76
N SER A 20 -2.68 -6.36 3.78
CA SER A 20 -2.47 -7.72 3.28
C SER A 20 -2.18 -7.77 1.78
N ILE A 21 -2.85 -6.93 0.98
CA ILE A 21 -2.57 -6.79 -0.45
C ILE A 21 -1.11 -6.35 -0.67
N PHE A 22 -0.67 -5.29 0.01
CA PHE A 22 0.70 -4.80 -0.11
C PHE A 22 1.73 -5.83 0.37
N VAL A 23 1.44 -6.53 1.47
CA VAL A 23 2.28 -7.65 1.94
C VAL A 23 2.39 -8.73 0.87
N ALA A 24 1.28 -9.13 0.25
CA ALA A 24 1.28 -10.16 -0.79
C ALA A 24 2.14 -9.75 -2.00
N HIS A 25 1.98 -8.52 -2.50
CA HIS A 25 2.77 -8.00 -3.62
C HIS A 25 4.27 -7.88 -3.30
N GLY A 26 4.61 -7.31 -2.14
CA GLY A 26 5.99 -7.19 -1.71
C GLY A 26 6.65 -8.56 -1.48
N PHE A 27 5.90 -9.51 -0.90
CA PHE A 27 6.37 -10.87 -0.70
C PHE A 27 6.59 -11.62 -2.02
N ASP A 28 5.66 -11.51 -2.96
CA ASP A 28 5.79 -12.13 -4.28
C ASP A 28 7.05 -11.64 -5.00
N ARG A 29 7.25 -10.32 -5.06
CA ARG A 29 8.41 -9.71 -5.72
C ARG A 29 9.75 -10.06 -5.05
N LEU A 30 9.77 -10.28 -3.74
CA LEU A 30 10.99 -10.63 -3.01
C LEU A 30 11.31 -12.13 -3.06
N PHE A 31 10.30 -13.00 -2.95
CA PHE A 31 10.50 -14.41 -2.63
C PHE A 31 9.91 -15.40 -3.63
N ILE A 32 8.89 -15.01 -4.41
CA ILE A 32 8.21 -15.91 -5.37
C ILE A 32 8.70 -15.61 -6.79
N THR A 33 8.30 -14.47 -7.34
CA THR A 33 8.83 -13.93 -8.61
C THR A 33 10.33 -13.63 -8.46
N GLY A 34 10.70 -13.10 -7.30
CA GLY A 34 12.09 -12.79 -6.96
C GLY A 34 12.60 -11.49 -7.59
N ILE A 35 13.65 -10.96 -6.97
CA ILE A 35 14.12 -9.60 -7.26
C ILE A 35 14.77 -9.47 -8.64
N THR A 36 15.40 -10.53 -9.14
CA THR A 36 16.06 -10.55 -10.45
C THR A 36 15.03 -10.40 -11.57
N GLU A 37 13.94 -11.16 -11.49
CA GLU A 37 12.86 -11.10 -12.47
C GLU A 37 12.12 -9.76 -12.38
N THR A 38 11.80 -9.30 -11.16
CA THR A 38 11.19 -7.98 -10.93
C THR A 38 12.06 -6.85 -11.51
N THR A 39 13.39 -6.95 -11.37
CA THR A 39 14.34 -5.99 -11.96
C THR A 39 14.26 -6.01 -13.49
N GLY A 40 14.15 -7.20 -14.10
CA GLY A 40 13.98 -7.35 -15.54
C GLY A 40 12.69 -6.70 -16.04
N GLN A 41 11.58 -6.93 -15.34
CA GLN A 41 10.28 -6.31 -15.64
C GLN A 41 10.35 -4.78 -15.55
N PHE A 42 10.92 -4.25 -14.47
CA PHE A 42 11.09 -2.80 -14.29
C PHE A 42 12.01 -2.20 -15.37
N SER A 43 13.04 -2.94 -15.80
CA SER A 43 13.90 -2.52 -16.90
C SER A 43 13.15 -2.47 -18.23
N ALA A 44 12.29 -3.45 -18.51
CA ALA A 44 11.47 -3.48 -19.72
C ALA A 44 10.44 -2.35 -19.77
N LEU A 45 9.93 -1.96 -18.59
CA LEU A 45 8.98 -0.85 -18.41
C LEU A 45 9.66 0.53 -18.32
N GLY A 46 10.98 0.61 -18.46
CA GLY A 46 11.71 1.88 -18.43
C GLY A 46 11.78 2.55 -17.06
N VAL A 47 11.56 1.81 -15.97
CA VAL A 47 11.67 2.34 -14.60
C VAL A 47 13.11 2.76 -14.33
N PRO A 48 13.37 3.98 -13.82
CA PRO A 48 14.73 4.41 -13.49
C PRO A 48 15.38 3.51 -12.43
N GLN A 49 16.67 3.24 -12.60
CA GLN A 49 17.46 2.38 -11.69
C GLN A 49 16.73 1.06 -11.33
N PRO A 50 16.40 0.19 -12.30
CA PRO A 50 15.44 -0.91 -12.11
C PRO A 50 15.73 -1.80 -10.90
N LYS A 51 17.01 -2.11 -10.66
CA LYS A 51 17.45 -2.93 -9.53
C LYS A 51 17.17 -2.26 -8.19
N LEU A 52 17.55 -0.99 -8.05
CA LEU A 52 17.32 -0.24 -6.82
C LEU A 52 15.82 -0.05 -6.58
N SER A 53 15.08 0.32 -7.63
CA SER A 53 13.63 0.48 -7.59
C SER A 53 12.91 -0.81 -7.21
N ALA A 54 13.33 -1.97 -7.74
CA ALA A 54 12.77 -3.26 -7.35
C ALA A 54 12.94 -3.53 -5.85
N TYR A 55 14.12 -3.29 -5.28
CA TYR A 55 14.34 -3.47 -3.84
C TYR A 55 13.52 -2.49 -3.00
N ILE A 56 13.50 -1.21 -3.38
CA ILE A 56 12.76 -0.17 -2.66
C ILE A 56 11.27 -0.47 -2.66
N VAL A 57 10.67 -0.67 -3.84
CA VAL A 57 9.23 -0.91 -3.99
C VAL A 57 8.83 -2.17 -3.22
N SER A 58 9.51 -3.29 -3.45
CA SER A 58 9.11 -4.56 -2.85
C SER A 58 9.26 -4.56 -1.32
N SER A 59 10.31 -3.91 -0.80
CA SER A 59 10.51 -3.78 0.64
C SER A 59 9.50 -2.80 1.26
N ALA A 60 9.21 -1.70 0.57
CA ALA A 60 8.23 -0.71 1.03
C ALA A 60 6.81 -1.27 1.06
N GLU A 61 6.40 -2.05 0.05
CA GLU A 61 5.11 -2.72 0.04
C GLU A 61 5.01 -3.78 1.14
N LEU A 62 6.06 -4.61 1.31
CA LEU A 62 6.04 -5.65 2.33
C LEU A 62 6.00 -5.08 3.74
N LEU A 63 6.94 -4.17 4.07
CA LEU A 63 7.05 -3.58 5.41
C LEU A 63 5.90 -2.60 5.68
N GLY A 64 5.58 -1.75 4.70
CA GLY A 64 4.48 -0.80 4.81
C GLY A 64 3.14 -1.51 4.94
N GLY A 65 2.90 -2.55 4.14
CA GLY A 65 1.70 -3.38 4.26
C GLY A 65 1.58 -4.00 5.64
N ALA A 66 2.65 -4.60 6.17
CA ALA A 66 2.66 -5.21 7.50
C ALA A 66 2.38 -4.19 8.61
N LEU A 67 3.01 -3.01 8.55
CA LEU A 67 2.77 -1.91 9.49
C LEU A 67 1.32 -1.42 9.41
N LEU A 68 0.74 -1.37 8.22
CA LEU A 68 -0.64 -0.95 8.02
C LEU A 68 -1.64 -1.95 8.63
N VAL A 69 -1.41 -3.26 8.45
CA VAL A 69 -2.22 -4.33 9.06
C VAL A 69 -2.23 -4.19 10.58
N VAL A 70 -1.05 -4.06 11.18
CA VAL A 70 -0.90 -3.93 12.63
C VAL A 70 -1.42 -2.56 13.13
N GLY A 71 -1.47 -1.56 12.25
CA GLY A 71 -1.93 -0.21 12.57
C GLY A 71 -0.89 0.59 13.35
N LEU A 72 0.37 0.53 12.89
CA LEU A 72 1.48 1.31 13.44
C LEU A 72 1.92 2.36 12.42
N LEU A 73 2.10 3.62 12.87
CA LEU A 73 2.43 4.76 12.00
C LEU A 73 1.44 4.89 10.83
N THR A 74 0.17 4.59 11.08
CA THR A 74 -0.82 4.24 10.06
C THR A 74 -0.99 5.34 9.01
N THR A 75 -1.19 6.58 9.44
CA THR A 75 -1.38 7.73 8.52
C THR A 75 -0.14 7.98 7.67
N PHE A 76 1.05 7.87 8.25
CA PHE A 76 2.31 8.08 7.53
C PHE A 76 2.55 6.97 6.51
N ILE A 77 2.38 5.71 6.92
CA ILE A 77 2.54 4.54 6.06
C ILE A 77 1.51 4.52 4.93
N ALA A 78 0.24 4.85 5.22
CA ALA A 78 -0.79 4.96 4.19
C ALA A 78 -0.45 6.04 3.16
N GLY A 79 0.03 7.20 3.60
CA GLY A 79 0.51 8.25 2.70
C GLY A 79 1.69 7.82 1.84
N ALA A 80 2.69 7.15 2.44
CA ALA A 80 3.86 6.64 1.72
C ALA A 80 3.48 5.58 0.66
N LEU A 81 2.60 4.64 0.99
CA LEU A 81 2.08 3.65 0.05
C LEU A 81 1.24 4.30 -1.06
N ALA A 82 0.50 5.37 -0.77
CA ALA A 82 -0.25 6.10 -1.79
C ALA A 82 0.69 6.79 -2.78
N LEU A 83 1.77 7.41 -2.30
CA LEU A 83 2.83 7.97 -3.15
C LEU A 83 3.49 6.88 -4.00
N LEU A 84 3.74 5.70 -3.43
CA LEU A 84 4.29 4.56 -4.15
C LEU A 84 3.38 4.10 -5.29
N MET A 85 2.07 4.03 -5.06
CA MET A 85 1.09 3.70 -6.09
C MET A 85 0.97 4.79 -7.15
N MET A 86 1.11 6.08 -6.80
CA MET A 86 1.17 7.14 -7.80
C MET A 86 2.41 7.01 -8.70
N ALA A 87 3.57 6.65 -8.14
CA ALA A 87 4.76 6.34 -8.92
C ALA A 87 4.54 5.11 -9.81
N ALA A 88 3.90 4.06 -9.29
CA ALA A 88 3.55 2.88 -10.07
C ALA A 88 2.64 3.23 -11.25
N ILE A 89 1.63 4.09 -11.06
CA ILE A 89 0.80 4.57 -12.17
C ILE A 89 1.68 5.26 -13.22
N TYR A 90 2.49 6.23 -12.81
CA TYR A 90 3.29 7.03 -13.72
C TYR A 90 4.28 6.20 -14.55
N PHE A 91 4.98 5.24 -13.92
CA PHE A 91 6.03 4.47 -14.59
C PHE A 91 5.56 3.17 -15.23
N VAL A 92 4.46 2.57 -14.77
CA VAL A 92 4.06 1.20 -15.16
C VAL A 92 2.71 1.15 -15.85
N HIS A 93 1.73 1.97 -15.41
CA HIS A 93 0.34 1.81 -15.84
C HIS A 93 -0.19 2.93 -16.74
N LEU A 94 0.53 4.05 -16.87
CA LEU A 94 0.04 5.26 -17.53
C LEU A 94 -0.34 5.03 -19.00
N GLU A 95 0.44 4.22 -19.71
CA GLU A 95 0.24 3.93 -21.13
C GLU A 95 -0.76 2.80 -21.39
N SER A 96 -1.10 2.02 -20.35
CA SER A 96 -1.94 0.81 -20.44
C SER A 96 -3.44 1.08 -20.33
N GLY A 97 -3.86 2.35 -20.30
CA GLY A 97 -5.26 2.74 -20.17
C GLY A 97 -5.85 2.43 -18.80
N LEU A 98 -7.18 2.36 -18.70
CA LEU A 98 -7.86 2.25 -17.41
C LEU A 98 -7.90 0.80 -16.88
N PHE A 99 -8.30 -0.16 -17.71
CA PHE A 99 -8.74 -1.49 -17.24
C PHE A 99 -7.60 -2.36 -16.73
N ALA A 100 -7.81 -2.99 -15.57
CA ALA A 100 -6.81 -3.87 -14.95
C ALA A 100 -6.44 -5.09 -15.82
N SER A 101 -7.36 -5.57 -16.67
CA SER A 101 -7.11 -6.68 -17.60
C SER A 101 -5.98 -6.40 -18.60
N ASP A 102 -5.80 -5.12 -18.93
CA ASP A 102 -4.80 -4.65 -19.89
C ASP A 102 -3.53 -4.15 -19.18
N GLY A 103 -3.44 -4.37 -17.85
CA GLY A 103 -2.39 -3.79 -17.01
C GLY A 103 -2.59 -2.29 -16.76
N GLY A 104 -3.82 -1.79 -16.86
CA GLY A 104 -4.18 -0.38 -16.65
C GLY A 104 -4.17 0.08 -15.18
N MET A 105 -4.50 1.36 -15.00
CA MET A 105 -4.40 2.08 -13.72
C MET A 105 -5.58 1.93 -12.76
N GLU A 106 -6.63 1.18 -13.12
CA GLU A 106 -7.84 0.94 -12.29
C GLU A 106 -7.51 0.48 -10.87
N TYR A 107 -6.69 -0.56 -10.73
CA TYR A 107 -6.37 -1.11 -9.41
C TYR A 107 -5.50 -0.18 -8.54
N PRO A 108 -4.36 0.36 -9.05
CA PRO A 108 -3.60 1.38 -8.32
C PRO A 108 -4.43 2.59 -7.90
N LEU A 109 -5.36 3.06 -8.73
CA LEU A 109 -6.26 4.17 -8.38
C LEU A 109 -7.15 3.84 -7.18
N VAL A 110 -7.76 2.65 -7.17
CA VAL A 110 -8.56 2.18 -6.04
C VAL A 110 -7.73 2.11 -4.76
N LEU A 111 -6.49 1.61 -4.85
CA LEU A 111 -5.57 1.56 -3.71
C LEU A 111 -5.23 2.97 -3.20
N ILE A 112 -4.90 3.92 -4.09
CA ILE A 112 -4.59 5.31 -3.71
C ILE A 112 -5.76 5.93 -2.95
N VAL A 113 -6.96 5.89 -3.51
CA VAL A 113 -8.14 6.50 -2.88
C VAL A 113 -8.42 5.85 -1.53
N SER A 114 -8.31 4.52 -1.44
CA SER A 114 -8.54 3.79 -0.19
C SER A 114 -7.49 4.10 0.88
N LEU A 115 -6.22 4.29 0.50
CA LEU A 115 -5.15 4.72 1.40
C LEU A 115 -5.36 6.16 1.85
N LEU A 116 -5.78 7.06 0.96
CA LEU A 116 -6.10 8.45 1.31
C LEU A 116 -7.28 8.53 2.30
N MET A 117 -8.24 7.62 2.23
CA MET A 117 -9.27 7.51 3.27
C MET A 117 -8.66 7.20 4.63
N ILE A 118 -7.67 6.30 4.71
CA ILE A 118 -6.95 6.05 5.98
C ILE A 118 -6.17 7.29 6.43
N VAL A 119 -5.57 8.05 5.50
CA VAL A 119 -4.86 9.30 5.83
C VAL A 119 -5.82 10.32 6.47
N VAL A 120 -7.02 10.48 5.91
CA VAL A 120 -8.01 11.46 6.36
C VAL A 120 -8.70 11.05 7.66
N PHE A 121 -9.10 9.78 7.78
CA PHE A 121 -9.88 9.28 8.93
C PHE A 121 -9.01 8.70 10.06
N GLY A 122 -7.72 8.47 9.80
CA GLY A 122 -6.75 7.96 10.75
C GLY A 122 -6.83 6.45 11.00
N ALA A 123 -6.10 5.98 12.02
CA ALA A 123 -5.90 4.57 12.31
C ALA A 123 -7.12 3.84 12.91
N GLY A 124 -8.07 4.58 13.50
CA GLY A 124 -9.18 4.03 14.25
C GLY A 124 -8.75 3.38 15.58
N ARG A 125 -9.74 3.05 16.42
CA ARG A 125 -9.53 2.58 17.80
C ARG A 125 -8.87 1.20 17.95
N ALA A 126 -8.92 0.37 16.92
CA ALA A 126 -8.36 -0.99 16.88
C ALA A 126 -7.02 -1.01 16.10
N SER A 127 -6.12 -0.09 16.43
CA SER A 127 -4.77 0.04 15.86
C SER A 127 -3.77 0.15 17.02
N LEU A 128 -2.50 -0.21 16.79
CA LEU A 128 -1.47 0.06 17.80
C LEU A 128 -1.33 1.56 18.09
N ASP A 129 -1.44 2.42 17.07
CA ASP A 129 -1.48 3.87 17.25
C ASP A 129 -2.61 4.29 18.22
N GLY A 130 -3.79 3.67 18.08
CA GLY A 130 -4.95 3.91 18.94
C GLY A 130 -4.81 3.33 20.36
N VAL A 131 -4.00 2.28 20.54
CA VAL A 131 -3.66 1.73 21.87
C VAL A 131 -2.64 2.63 22.57
N PHE A 132 -1.56 3.04 21.88
CA PHE A 132 -0.54 3.92 22.45
C PHE A 132 -1.08 5.30 22.80
N SER A 133 -1.95 5.88 21.96
CA SER A 133 -2.62 7.14 22.28
C SER A 133 -3.51 7.07 23.53
N ARG A 134 -4.07 5.91 23.87
CA ARG A 134 -4.84 5.73 25.11
C ARG A 134 -3.98 5.44 26.33
N ALA A 135 -2.85 4.78 26.15
CA ALA A 135 -1.94 4.46 27.24
C ALA A 135 -1.22 5.71 27.82
N GLN A 136 -1.28 6.85 27.10
CA GLN A 136 -0.72 8.13 27.51
C GLN A 136 -1.75 9.11 28.11
N LEU A 137 -3.01 8.69 28.29
CA LEU A 137 -4.07 9.41 29.00
C LEU A 137 -4.36 8.73 30.33
#